data_AF-A0A847KKQ4-F1
#
_entry.id   AF-A0A847KKQ4-F1
#
_cell.length_a   1.000
_cell.length_b   1.000
_cell.length_c   1.000
_cell.angle_alpha   90.00
_cell.angle_beta   90.00
_cell.angle_gamma   90.00
#
_symmetry.space_group_name_H-M   'P 1'
#
loop_
_entity.id
_entity.type
_entity.pdbx_description
1 polymer ?
#
loop_
_entity_poly.entity_id
_entity_poly.type
_entity_poly.pdbx_seq_one_letter_code
_entity_poly.pdbx_strand_id
1 'polypeptide(L)'
;AEIAAAHAFALNSLGNAHAMDRLLARNGQHFATTPPVRFLPEKADPDNPIELPGVGAAVHVLGPTRDARQLRRMSPPTHAGWLDLALDVPLPDDGAATPLFDPIFEVADPSRLPASLEQTRRSLRLHQLTNDAGLLAAASILERAVNNSSLFLVLDVAGTRLVFPGDAQYGPWEHVLATKRALIADAAFYKVGHHGSHNATPKEFVEDVWREGGHAMVPYGLVERWKDTIPKRELLEALHTHRHTVTRADAPQAGPGVTVGEDGLWSEVVLTTR
;
A
#
# COMPACT_ATOMS: atom_id res chain seq x y z
N ALA A 1 0.40 9.79 23.69
CA ALA A 1 0.21 8.66 22.75
C ALA A 1 0.77 8.94 21.35
N GLU A 2 0.82 10.19 20.89
CA GLU A 2 1.40 10.52 19.58
C GLU A 2 2.88 10.13 19.46
N ILE A 3 3.68 10.33 20.52
CA ILE A 3 5.07 9.86 20.59
C ILE A 3 5.16 8.34 20.44
N ALA A 4 4.27 7.59 21.10
CA ALA A 4 4.27 6.13 21.05
C ALA A 4 3.89 5.62 19.64
N ALA A 5 2.91 6.27 19.00
CA ALA A 5 2.53 5.97 17.62
C ALA A 5 3.67 6.31 16.63
N ALA A 6 4.28 7.49 16.73
CA ALA A 6 5.42 7.87 15.90
C ALA A 6 6.62 6.93 16.09
N HIS A 7 6.84 6.47 17.32
CA HIS A 7 7.87 5.50 17.66
C HIS A 7 7.57 4.12 17.06
N ALA A 8 6.32 3.65 17.09
CA ALA A 8 5.90 2.41 16.43
C ALA A 8 6.04 2.49 14.90
N PHE A 9 5.65 3.60 14.28
CA PHE A 9 5.85 3.83 12.85
C PHE A 9 7.33 3.87 12.46
N ALA A 10 8.16 4.56 13.24
CA ALA A 10 9.60 4.59 13.03
C ALA A 10 10.19 3.18 13.13
N LEU A 11 9.81 2.39 14.15
CA LEU A 11 10.22 1.00 14.34
C LEU A 11 9.78 0.07 13.19
N ASN A 12 8.54 0.21 12.72
CA ASN A 12 8.00 -0.57 11.60
C ASN A 12 8.60 -0.16 10.25
N SER A 13 9.08 1.08 10.14
CA SER A 13 9.77 1.60 8.95
C SER A 13 11.28 1.37 8.97
N LEU A 14 11.82 0.64 9.96
CA LEU A 14 13.24 0.33 10.05
C LEU A 14 13.70 -0.71 9.01
N GLY A 15 15.01 -0.77 8.82
CA GLY A 15 15.65 -1.77 8.00
C GLY A 15 15.30 -3.19 8.45
N ASN A 16 14.85 -4.00 7.51
CA ASN A 16 14.52 -5.41 7.68
C ASN A 16 15.77 -6.31 7.74
N ALA A 17 16.90 -5.80 8.27
CA ALA A 17 18.22 -6.43 8.16
C ALA A 17 18.25 -7.86 8.70
N HIS A 18 17.62 -8.16 9.85
CA HIS A 18 17.51 -9.53 10.35
C HIS A 18 16.68 -10.44 9.44
N ALA A 19 15.58 -9.93 8.88
CA ALA A 19 14.78 -10.69 7.93
C ALA A 19 15.54 -10.91 6.61
N MET A 20 16.30 -9.91 6.16
CA MET A 20 17.19 -10.01 5.00
C MET A 20 18.37 -10.93 5.27
N ASP A 21 18.91 -10.96 6.48
CA ASP A 21 19.97 -11.88 6.87
C ASP A 21 19.44 -13.32 6.84
N ARG A 22 18.24 -13.55 7.39
CA ARG A 22 17.57 -14.86 7.30
C ARG A 22 17.26 -15.27 5.87
N LEU A 23 16.77 -14.34 5.06
CA LEU A 23 16.41 -14.57 3.66
C LEU A 23 17.65 -14.84 2.80
N LEU A 24 18.73 -14.10 3.01
CA LEU A 24 19.95 -14.15 2.21
C LEU A 24 21.04 -15.04 2.82
N ALA A 25 20.70 -15.80 3.87
CA ALA A 25 21.63 -16.64 4.62
C ALA A 25 22.87 -15.89 5.14
N ARG A 26 22.75 -14.59 5.45
CA ARG A 26 23.85 -13.81 6.01
C ARG A 26 24.00 -14.14 7.49
N ASN A 27 25.23 -14.00 8.01
CA ASN A 27 25.53 -14.17 9.43
C ASN A 27 25.14 -15.55 10.01
N GLY A 28 25.08 -16.58 9.16
CA GLY A 28 24.76 -17.96 9.55
C GLY A 28 23.28 -18.24 9.84
N GLN A 29 22.39 -17.23 9.76
CA GLN A 29 20.95 -17.42 9.93
C GLN A 29 20.30 -17.74 8.58
N HIS A 30 19.62 -18.88 8.44
CA HIS A 30 19.03 -19.32 7.17
C HIS A 30 17.72 -20.07 7.41
N PHE A 31 16.81 -20.08 6.44
CA PHE A 31 15.66 -20.99 6.47
C PHE A 31 16.13 -22.45 6.52
N ALA A 32 15.28 -23.38 6.98
CA ALA A 32 15.63 -24.82 7.02
C ALA A 32 15.99 -25.36 5.63
N THR A 33 15.46 -24.72 4.59
CA THR A 33 15.86 -24.86 3.19
C THR A 33 16.49 -23.54 2.72
N THR A 34 17.31 -23.56 1.68
CA THR A 34 17.80 -22.33 1.03
C THR A 34 16.95 -22.09 -0.22
N PRO A 35 15.82 -21.37 -0.12
CA PRO A 35 15.01 -21.08 -1.29
C PRO A 35 15.79 -20.15 -2.24
N PRO A 36 15.58 -20.26 -3.56
CA PRO A 36 16.11 -19.27 -4.49
C PRO A 36 15.48 -17.90 -4.18
N VAL A 37 16.33 -16.92 -3.85
CA VAL A 37 15.87 -15.55 -3.58
C VAL A 37 15.82 -14.77 -4.87
N ARG A 38 14.66 -14.18 -5.17
CA ARG A 38 14.46 -13.28 -6.33
C ARG A 38 14.31 -11.85 -5.85
N PHE A 39 15.01 -10.94 -6.53
CA PHE A 39 14.88 -9.50 -6.31
C PHE A 39 14.06 -8.90 -7.45
N LEU A 40 12.87 -8.42 -7.12
CA LEU A 40 11.91 -7.89 -8.08
C LEU A 40 11.77 -6.37 -7.95
N PRO A 41 11.39 -5.65 -9.03
CA PRO A 41 11.28 -6.16 -10.39
C PRO A 41 12.67 -6.50 -11.00
N GLU A 42 12.80 -7.29 -12.07
CA GLU A 42 14.09 -7.52 -12.75
C GLU A 42 14.48 -6.29 -13.60
N LYS A 43 15.77 -6.14 -13.97
CA LYS A 43 16.23 -4.94 -14.74
C LYS A 43 16.08 -5.11 -16.24
N ALA A 44 16.18 -6.34 -16.71
CA ALA A 44 16.35 -6.66 -18.13
C ALA A 44 15.00 -6.84 -18.84
N ASP A 45 13.99 -7.32 -18.12
CA ASP A 45 12.65 -7.50 -18.65
C ASP A 45 11.76 -6.34 -18.16
N PRO A 46 11.21 -5.52 -19.07
CA PRO A 46 10.41 -4.39 -18.68
C PRO A 46 9.01 -4.83 -18.19
N ASP A 47 8.44 -5.94 -18.70
CA ASP A 47 7.11 -6.44 -18.28
C ASP A 47 7.21 -7.45 -17.13
N ASN A 48 8.40 -8.03 -16.96
CA ASN A 48 8.82 -8.85 -15.85
C ASN A 48 7.77 -9.91 -15.43
N PRO A 49 7.40 -10.80 -16.36
CA PRO A 49 6.40 -11.83 -16.12
C PRO A 49 6.96 -12.94 -15.23
N ILE A 50 6.11 -13.46 -14.36
CA ILE A 50 6.33 -14.66 -13.58
C ILE A 50 5.25 -15.65 -13.98
N GLU A 51 5.60 -16.58 -14.85
CA GLU A 51 4.70 -17.62 -15.35
C GLU A 51 4.28 -18.59 -14.25
N LEU A 52 3.00 -18.92 -14.22
CA LEU A 52 2.39 -19.93 -13.35
C LEU A 52 1.82 -21.07 -14.23
N PRO A 53 2.69 -21.93 -14.80
CA PRO A 53 2.33 -22.89 -15.85
C PRO A 53 1.32 -23.95 -15.42
N GLY A 54 1.13 -24.16 -14.11
CA GLY A 54 0.11 -25.07 -13.58
C GLY A 54 -1.31 -24.49 -13.53
N VAL A 55 -1.46 -23.17 -13.72
CA VAL A 55 -2.74 -22.44 -13.55
C VAL A 55 -3.11 -21.66 -14.80
N GLY A 56 -2.22 -21.57 -15.80
CA GLY A 56 -2.47 -20.77 -17.02
C GLY A 56 -2.53 -19.27 -16.73
N ALA A 57 -1.72 -18.82 -15.77
CA ALA A 57 -1.68 -17.43 -15.31
C ALA A 57 -0.24 -16.91 -15.31
N ALA A 58 -0.09 -15.59 -15.33
CA ALA A 58 1.19 -14.91 -15.16
C ALA A 58 1.04 -13.76 -14.15
N VAL A 59 2.12 -13.43 -13.46
CA VAL A 59 2.20 -12.22 -12.62
C VAL A 59 3.22 -11.27 -13.23
N HIS A 60 2.77 -10.11 -13.69
CA HIS A 60 3.64 -9.03 -14.12
C HIS A 60 4.01 -8.16 -12.93
N VAL A 61 5.31 -7.89 -12.76
CA VAL A 61 5.80 -7.02 -11.69
C VAL A 61 6.20 -5.68 -12.28
N LEU A 62 5.29 -4.70 -12.20
CA LEU A 62 5.40 -3.40 -12.85
C LEU A 62 6.21 -2.37 -12.05
N GLY A 63 6.51 -2.68 -10.79
CA GLY A 63 7.20 -1.77 -9.89
C GLY A 63 7.69 -2.44 -8.59
N PRO A 64 8.37 -1.68 -7.73
CA PRO A 64 8.58 -0.24 -7.86
C PRO A 64 9.65 0.08 -8.91
N THR A 65 9.62 1.31 -9.43
CA THR A 65 10.71 1.86 -10.24
C THR A 65 12.04 1.82 -9.48
N ARG A 66 13.14 1.59 -10.20
CA ARG A 66 14.49 1.69 -9.63
C ARG A 66 15.07 3.10 -9.65
N ASP A 67 14.38 4.07 -10.24
CA ASP A 67 14.82 5.48 -10.21
C ASP A 67 14.51 6.09 -8.83
N ALA A 68 15.56 6.39 -8.07
CA ALA A 68 15.47 7.02 -6.76
C ALA A 68 14.71 8.36 -6.77
N ARG A 69 14.71 9.08 -7.90
CA ARG A 69 13.94 10.33 -8.05
C ARG A 69 12.46 10.04 -8.07
N GLN A 70 12.02 9.01 -8.79
CA GLN A 70 10.62 8.60 -8.81
C GLN A 70 10.19 8.03 -7.46
N LEU A 71 11.03 7.23 -6.80
CA LEU A 71 10.74 6.73 -5.44
C LEU A 71 10.54 7.85 -4.41
N ARG A 72 11.19 9.01 -4.59
CA ARG A 72 11.01 10.18 -3.72
C ARG A 72 9.77 11.02 -4.04
N ARG A 73 9.09 10.77 -5.17
CA ARG A 73 7.89 11.52 -5.57
C ARG A 73 6.66 10.94 -4.89
N MET A 74 6.32 11.51 -3.75
CA MET A 74 5.20 11.04 -2.92
C MET A 74 3.86 11.62 -3.35
N SER A 75 3.82 12.88 -3.77
CA SER A 75 2.58 13.62 -4.05
C SER A 75 2.41 13.89 -5.55
N PRO A 76 1.18 13.83 -6.08
CA PRO A 76 0.88 14.25 -7.44
C PRO A 76 1.02 15.77 -7.59
N PRO A 77 1.30 16.29 -8.79
CA PRO A 77 1.04 17.68 -9.11
C PRO A 77 -0.48 17.94 -9.08
N THR A 78 -0.88 19.20 -8.85
CA THR A 78 -2.27 19.61 -8.61
C THR A 78 -3.29 19.09 -9.65
N HIS A 79 -2.89 18.96 -10.91
CA HIS A 79 -3.78 18.49 -12.00
C HIS A 79 -3.90 16.97 -12.09
N ALA A 80 -2.99 16.21 -11.47
CA ALA A 80 -2.95 14.74 -11.53
C ALA A 80 -3.57 14.07 -10.29
N GLY A 81 -3.82 14.85 -9.23
CA GLY A 81 -4.40 14.39 -7.97
C GLY A 81 -5.90 14.67 -7.85
N TRP A 82 -6.52 14.01 -6.87
CA TRP A 82 -7.91 14.26 -6.46
C TRP A 82 -7.93 15.38 -5.41
N LEU A 83 -8.10 16.62 -5.88
CA LEU A 83 -8.16 17.90 -5.13
C LEU A 83 -7.25 17.96 -3.87
N ASP A 84 -6.13 18.67 -4.00
CA ASP A 84 -5.26 19.04 -2.88
C ASP A 84 -6.01 20.03 -1.96
N LEU A 85 -6.62 19.54 -0.88
CA LEU A 85 -6.52 20.32 0.34
C LEU A 85 -5.11 20.11 0.84
N ALA A 86 -4.33 21.18 0.88
CA ALA A 86 -3.03 21.21 1.54
C ALA A 86 -3.16 20.51 2.90
N LEU A 87 -2.66 19.28 3.00
CA LEU A 87 -2.58 18.56 4.26
C LEU A 87 -1.33 19.04 5.00
N ASP A 88 -1.25 20.35 5.27
CA ASP A 88 -0.85 20.78 6.60
C ASP A 88 -2.12 20.65 7.44
N VAL A 89 -2.52 19.41 7.75
CA VAL A 89 -3.46 19.18 8.83
C VAL A 89 -2.68 19.58 10.07
N PRO A 90 -3.00 20.69 10.74
CA PRO A 90 -2.42 20.95 12.05
C PRO A 90 -2.80 19.74 12.90
N LEU A 91 -1.83 19.13 13.58
CA LEU A 91 -2.13 18.12 14.60
C LEU A 91 -3.13 18.76 15.55
N PRO A 92 -4.38 18.26 15.62
CA PRO A 92 -5.30 18.77 16.61
C PRO A 92 -4.74 18.40 17.98
N ASP A 93 -4.83 19.32 18.93
CA ASP A 93 -4.43 19.13 20.32
C ASP A 93 -5.46 18.22 21.00
N ASP A 94 -5.45 16.95 20.62
CA ASP A 94 -6.45 15.99 21.04
C ASP A 94 -6.08 15.45 22.42
N GLY A 95 -6.62 16.13 23.43
CA GLY A 95 -6.78 15.57 24.77
C GLY A 95 -7.39 14.16 24.69
N ALA A 96 -6.67 13.19 25.25
CA ALA A 96 -6.96 11.76 25.27
C ALA A 96 -6.77 10.98 23.94
N ALA A 97 -5.51 10.92 23.49
CA ALA A 97 -4.79 9.69 23.15
C ALA A 97 -5.61 8.37 22.99
N THR A 98 -6.32 8.23 21.87
CA THR A 98 -6.81 6.89 21.45
C THR A 98 -5.63 6.10 20.87
N PRO A 99 -5.38 4.84 21.26
CA PRO A 99 -4.29 4.04 20.71
C PRO A 99 -4.48 3.85 19.20
N LEU A 100 -3.40 4.02 18.44
CA LEU A 100 -3.42 3.95 16.98
C LEU A 100 -3.54 2.51 16.45
N PHE A 101 -3.14 1.55 17.27
CA PHE A 101 -3.29 0.12 17.00
C PHE A 101 -4.23 -0.47 18.04
N ASP A 102 -5.05 -1.42 17.61
CA ASP A 102 -5.84 -2.23 18.53
C ASP A 102 -4.91 -2.87 19.59
N PRO A 103 -5.27 -2.89 20.89
CA PRO A 103 -4.46 -3.48 21.95
C PRO A 103 -4.00 -4.92 21.69
N ILE A 104 -4.67 -5.65 20.79
CA ILE A 104 -4.24 -6.98 20.32
C ILE A 104 -2.85 -6.96 19.65
N PHE A 105 -2.43 -5.81 19.10
CA PHE A 105 -1.13 -5.60 18.46
C PHE A 105 -0.07 -5.03 19.41
N GLU A 106 -0.42 -4.75 20.67
CA GLU A 106 0.52 -4.28 21.69
C GLU A 106 1.16 -5.46 22.43
N VAL A 107 2.48 -5.43 22.60
CA VAL A 107 3.18 -6.40 23.45
C VAL A 107 3.04 -5.95 24.90
N ALA A 108 2.01 -6.46 25.58
CA ALA A 108 1.68 -6.11 26.97
C ALA A 108 2.80 -6.42 27.99
N ASP A 109 3.68 -7.36 27.66
CA ASP A 109 4.83 -7.75 28.48
C ASP A 109 6.15 -7.43 27.75
N PRO A 110 6.83 -6.31 28.10
CA PRO A 110 8.09 -5.91 27.49
C PRO A 110 9.20 -6.97 27.61
N SER A 111 9.11 -7.90 28.56
CA SER A 111 10.09 -8.99 28.70
C SER A 111 10.03 -10.01 27.57
N ARG A 112 8.92 -10.03 26.80
CA ARG A 112 8.75 -10.86 25.60
C ARG A 112 9.35 -10.22 24.34
N LEU A 113 9.79 -8.96 24.42
CA LEU A 113 10.48 -8.30 23.31
C LEU A 113 11.88 -8.90 23.15
N PRO A 114 12.26 -9.34 21.94
CA PRO A 114 13.63 -9.77 21.66
C PRO A 114 14.65 -8.69 22.06
N ALA A 115 15.76 -9.10 22.68
CA ALA A 115 16.82 -8.18 23.11
C ALA A 115 17.37 -7.32 21.95
N SER A 116 17.36 -7.84 20.72
CA SER A 116 17.73 -7.10 19.51
C SER A 116 16.78 -5.94 19.20
N LEU A 117 15.48 -6.08 19.45
CA LEU A 117 14.49 -5.01 19.28
C LEU A 117 14.71 -3.89 20.32
N GLU A 118 14.98 -4.25 21.58
CA GLU A 118 15.26 -3.26 22.64
C GLU A 118 16.61 -2.55 22.41
N GLN A 119 17.63 -3.27 21.93
CA GLN A 119 18.92 -2.68 21.57
C GLN A 119 18.81 -1.76 20.35
N THR A 120 18.01 -2.14 19.36
CA THR A 120 17.68 -1.30 18.20
C THR A 120 16.95 -0.05 18.66
N ARG A 121 15.93 -0.16 19.51
CA ARG A 121 15.20 0.99 20.09
C ARG A 121 16.16 2.02 20.71
N ARG A 122 17.15 1.56 21.48
CA ARG A 122 18.15 2.42 22.13
C ARG A 122 19.12 3.08 21.14
N SER A 123 19.49 2.40 20.06
CA SER A 123 20.44 2.92 19.06
C SER A 123 19.86 4.05 18.20
N LEU A 124 18.54 4.16 18.12
CA LEU A 124 17.83 5.18 17.35
C LEU A 124 17.96 6.60 17.91
N ARG A 125 18.49 6.75 19.14
CA ARG A 125 18.67 8.05 19.81
C ARG A 125 17.42 8.95 19.75
N LEU A 126 16.23 8.38 19.78
CA LEU A 126 14.96 9.11 19.65
C LEU A 126 14.74 10.14 20.77
N HIS A 127 15.43 9.97 21.89
CA HIS A 127 15.53 10.97 22.97
C HIS A 127 16.19 12.29 22.56
N GLN A 128 16.89 12.34 21.41
CA GLN A 128 17.50 13.56 20.85
C GLN A 128 16.54 14.34 19.96
N LEU A 129 15.41 13.74 19.57
CA LEU A 129 14.31 14.41 18.87
C LEU A 129 13.39 14.97 19.96
N THR A 130 13.62 16.23 20.34
CA THR A 130 13.01 16.86 21.51
C THR A 130 11.59 17.38 21.27
N ASN A 131 11.02 17.18 20.07
CA ASN A 131 9.65 17.55 19.77
C ASN A 131 8.88 16.40 19.10
N ASP A 132 7.66 16.18 19.60
CA ASP A 132 6.76 15.12 19.16
C ASP A 132 6.41 15.27 17.67
N ALA A 133 6.30 16.53 17.21
CA ALA A 133 6.08 16.89 15.82
C ALA A 133 7.22 16.45 14.88
N GLY A 134 8.49 16.57 15.30
CA GLY A 134 9.64 16.20 14.49
C GLY A 134 9.82 14.69 14.38
N LEU A 135 9.54 13.95 15.45
CA LEU A 135 9.53 12.49 15.43
C LEU A 135 8.41 11.94 14.55
N LEU A 136 7.20 12.51 14.65
CA LEU A 136 6.06 12.13 13.81
C LEU A 136 6.30 12.46 12.34
N ALA A 137 6.89 13.62 12.04
CA ALA A 137 7.26 14.00 10.69
C ALA A 137 8.30 13.04 10.09
N ALA A 138 9.34 12.68 10.85
CA ALA A 138 10.35 11.72 10.41
C ALA A 138 9.77 10.31 10.18
N ALA A 139 8.90 9.84 11.09
CA ALA A 139 8.22 8.56 10.95
C ALA A 139 7.29 8.54 9.73
N SER A 140 6.53 9.62 9.49
CA SER A 140 5.71 9.78 8.30
C SER A 140 6.53 9.81 7.01
N ILE A 141 7.68 10.49 7.01
CA ILE A 141 8.59 10.52 5.83
C ILE A 141 9.15 9.11 5.56
N LEU A 142 9.54 8.36 6.60
CA LEU A 142 10.04 6.99 6.47
C LEU A 142 8.95 6.06 5.92
N GLU A 143 7.75 6.09 6.50
CA GLU A 143 6.60 5.33 6.03
C GLU A 143 6.28 5.64 4.56
N ARG A 144 6.25 6.93 4.19
CA ARG A 144 6.02 7.38 2.81
C ARG A 144 7.11 6.87 1.86
N ALA A 145 8.36 6.80 2.31
CA ALA A 145 9.46 6.25 1.52
C ALA A 145 9.32 4.72 1.32
N VAL A 146 8.82 4.00 2.33
CA VAL A 146 8.51 2.55 2.22
C VAL A 146 7.35 2.31 1.25
N ASN A 147 6.32 3.16 1.26
CA ASN A 147 5.15 3.00 0.39
C ASN A 147 5.52 3.01 -1.09
N ASN A 148 6.42 3.89 -1.51
CA ASN A 148 6.92 3.93 -2.89
C ASN A 148 7.83 2.75 -3.28
N SER A 149 8.19 1.89 -2.32
CA SER A 149 8.86 0.61 -2.59
C SER A 149 7.88 -0.57 -2.75
N SER A 150 6.57 -0.33 -2.71
CA SER A 150 5.55 -1.36 -2.93
C SER A 150 5.76 -2.10 -4.25
N LEU A 151 5.69 -3.43 -4.20
CA LEU A 151 5.58 -4.23 -5.42
C LEU A 151 4.23 -3.96 -6.08
N PHE A 152 4.28 -3.48 -7.31
CA PHE A 152 3.10 -3.24 -8.13
C PHE A 152 2.91 -4.47 -9.02
N LEU A 153 1.83 -5.21 -8.79
CA LEU A 153 1.56 -6.48 -9.45
C LEU A 153 0.35 -6.38 -10.38
N VAL A 154 0.41 -7.08 -11.50
CA VAL A 154 -0.75 -7.45 -12.31
C VAL A 154 -0.80 -8.96 -12.39
N LEU A 155 -1.85 -9.57 -11.85
CA LEU A 155 -2.15 -10.97 -12.07
C LEU A 155 -2.97 -11.08 -13.36
N ASP A 156 -2.44 -11.77 -14.36
CA ASP A 156 -3.09 -12.05 -15.64
C ASP A 156 -3.50 -13.52 -15.66
N VAL A 157 -4.81 -13.79 -15.67
CA VAL A 157 -5.37 -15.14 -15.77
C VAL A 157 -6.14 -15.23 -17.07
N ALA A 158 -5.57 -15.95 -18.05
CA ALA A 158 -6.14 -16.08 -19.39
C ALA A 158 -6.57 -14.72 -20.00
N GLY A 159 -5.73 -13.69 -19.92
CA GLY A 159 -6.01 -12.34 -20.43
C GLY A 159 -6.84 -11.46 -19.50
N THR A 160 -7.27 -11.98 -18.36
CA THR A 160 -8.07 -11.26 -17.36
C THR A 160 -7.16 -10.68 -16.30
N ARG A 161 -7.09 -9.35 -16.23
CA ARG A 161 -6.07 -8.66 -15.42
C ARG A 161 -6.63 -8.12 -14.11
N LEU A 162 -5.91 -8.41 -13.03
CA LEU A 162 -6.18 -7.91 -11.69
C LEU A 162 -4.99 -7.09 -11.21
N VAL A 163 -5.23 -5.83 -10.85
CA VAL A 163 -4.20 -4.82 -10.59
C VAL A 163 -4.05 -4.59 -9.09
N PHE A 164 -2.83 -4.78 -8.56
CA PHE A 164 -2.50 -4.66 -7.15
C PHE A 164 -1.28 -3.74 -6.94
N PRO A 165 -1.51 -2.43 -6.73
CA PRO A 165 -0.44 -1.44 -6.56
C PRO A 165 0.20 -1.45 -5.15
N GLY A 166 -0.35 -2.21 -4.20
CA GLY A 166 -0.01 -2.05 -2.79
C GLY A 166 -0.33 -0.63 -2.31
N ASP A 167 0.64 0.00 -1.65
CA ASP A 167 0.55 1.38 -1.15
C ASP A 167 1.40 2.35 -1.97
N ALA A 168 1.76 1.94 -3.21
CA ALA A 168 2.45 2.79 -4.17
C ALA A 168 1.77 4.16 -4.29
N GLN A 169 2.56 5.21 -4.07
CA GLN A 169 2.13 6.59 -4.21
C GLN A 169 2.51 7.10 -5.60
N TYR A 170 2.50 8.42 -5.78
CA TYR A 170 2.51 9.03 -7.11
C TYR A 170 3.68 8.61 -8.03
N GLY A 171 4.91 8.55 -7.51
CA GLY A 171 6.09 8.26 -8.32
C GLY A 171 6.07 6.90 -9.03
N PRO A 172 5.86 5.78 -8.31
CA PRO A 172 5.64 4.48 -8.94
C PRO A 172 4.45 4.45 -9.90
N TRP A 173 3.35 5.14 -9.59
CA TRP A 173 2.21 5.26 -10.50
C TRP A 173 2.56 5.96 -11.81
N GLU A 174 3.29 7.07 -11.73
CA GLU A 174 3.79 7.80 -12.91
C GLU A 174 4.68 6.89 -13.77
N HIS A 175 5.56 6.11 -13.14
CA HIS A 175 6.39 5.13 -13.85
C HIS A 175 5.54 4.08 -14.60
N VAL A 176 4.54 3.51 -13.94
CA VAL A 176 3.66 2.48 -14.52
C VAL A 176 2.80 3.07 -15.65
N LEU A 177 2.23 4.25 -15.46
CA LEU A 177 1.45 4.94 -16.50
C LEU A 177 2.30 5.27 -17.73
N ALA A 178 3.56 5.67 -17.53
CA ALA A 178 4.45 6.00 -18.63
C ALA A 178 4.98 4.78 -19.39
N THR A 179 5.21 3.65 -18.71
CA THR A 179 5.98 2.53 -19.28
C THR A 179 5.19 1.23 -19.44
N LYS A 180 4.11 1.05 -18.68
CA LYS A 180 3.34 -0.20 -18.54
C LYS A 180 1.83 -0.02 -18.74
N ARG A 181 1.41 1.11 -19.31
CA ARG A 181 -0.01 1.51 -19.47
C ARG A 181 -0.91 0.39 -20.00
N ALA A 182 -0.45 -0.38 -20.98
CA ALA A 182 -1.23 -1.46 -21.61
C ALA A 182 -1.61 -2.60 -20.64
N LEU A 183 -0.80 -2.86 -19.61
CA LEU A 183 -1.04 -3.93 -18.64
C LEU A 183 -2.11 -3.56 -17.61
N ILE A 184 -2.43 -2.26 -17.45
CA ILE A 184 -3.39 -1.76 -16.47
C ILE A 184 -4.66 -1.16 -17.10
N ALA A 185 -4.66 -0.90 -18.42
CA ALA A 185 -5.76 -0.22 -19.11
C ALA A 185 -7.10 -0.95 -19.07
N ASP A 186 -7.06 -2.28 -18.97
CA ASP A 186 -8.25 -3.12 -19.13
C ASP A 186 -8.41 -4.09 -17.95
N ALA A 187 -8.19 -3.55 -16.75
CA ALA A 187 -8.28 -4.32 -15.52
C ALA A 187 -9.72 -4.80 -15.28
N ALA A 188 -9.90 -6.09 -15.05
CA ALA A 188 -11.17 -6.63 -14.55
C ALA A 188 -11.34 -6.30 -13.06
N PHE A 189 -10.24 -6.20 -12.32
CA PHE A 189 -10.21 -5.88 -10.90
C PHE A 189 -9.05 -4.95 -10.56
N TYR A 190 -9.29 -4.05 -9.62
CA TYR A 190 -8.29 -3.13 -9.09
C TYR A 190 -8.43 -3.02 -7.57
N LYS A 191 -7.35 -3.36 -6.84
CA LYS A 191 -7.23 -2.98 -5.42
C LYS A 191 -6.81 -1.51 -5.37
N VAL A 192 -7.69 -0.66 -4.86
CA VAL A 192 -7.42 0.78 -4.71
C VAL A 192 -6.15 0.99 -3.90
N GLY A 193 -5.23 1.77 -4.47
CA GLY A 193 -3.91 1.99 -3.89
C GLY A 193 -4.00 2.75 -2.58
N HIS A 194 -3.22 2.32 -1.59
CA HIS A 194 -3.06 3.02 -0.32
C HIS A 194 -4.40 3.45 0.31
N HIS A 195 -5.36 2.54 0.33
CA HIS A 195 -6.70 2.72 0.93
C HIS A 195 -7.56 3.86 0.32
N GLY A 196 -7.16 4.44 -0.81
CA GLY A 196 -7.83 5.59 -1.42
C GLY A 196 -7.29 6.94 -0.96
N SER A 197 -6.04 6.99 -0.50
CA SER A 197 -5.32 8.22 -0.16
C SER A 197 -5.14 9.15 -1.36
N HIS A 198 -5.06 10.46 -1.10
CA HIS A 198 -4.95 11.52 -2.11
C HIS A 198 -3.78 11.37 -3.10
N ASN A 199 -2.72 10.69 -2.70
CA ASN A 199 -1.47 10.58 -3.44
C ASN A 199 -1.21 9.21 -4.06
N ALA A 200 -2.20 8.31 -4.00
CA ALA A 200 -2.15 7.01 -4.64
C ALA A 200 -2.80 7.06 -6.03
N THR A 201 -3.91 6.34 -6.23
CA THR A 201 -4.64 6.19 -7.50
C THR A 201 -4.70 7.51 -8.30
N PRO A 202 -3.96 7.64 -9.42
CA PRO A 202 -3.94 8.89 -10.20
C PRO A 202 -5.26 9.14 -10.90
N LYS A 203 -5.59 10.43 -11.10
CA LYS A 203 -6.77 10.84 -11.87
C LYS A 203 -6.76 10.29 -13.30
N GLU A 204 -5.61 10.40 -13.97
CA GLU A 204 -5.39 9.84 -15.31
C GLU A 204 -5.69 8.34 -15.37
N PHE A 205 -5.37 7.57 -14.31
CA PHE A 205 -5.63 6.14 -14.34
C PHE A 205 -7.13 5.85 -14.44
N VAL A 206 -7.95 6.49 -13.61
CA VAL A 206 -9.41 6.26 -13.58
C VAL A 206 -10.10 6.91 -14.77
N GLU A 207 -9.76 8.16 -15.10
CA GLU A 207 -10.48 8.90 -16.13
C GLU A 207 -10.04 8.54 -17.56
N ASP A 208 -8.76 8.19 -17.75
CA ASP A 208 -8.18 8.06 -19.09
C ASP A 208 -7.72 6.66 -19.49
N VAL A 209 -7.33 5.84 -18.51
CA VAL A 209 -6.69 4.54 -18.75
C VAL A 209 -7.67 3.40 -18.53
N TRP A 210 -8.27 3.33 -17.34
CA TRP A 210 -9.19 2.27 -16.92
C TRP A 210 -10.63 2.77 -17.03
N ARG A 211 -11.07 3.02 -18.26
CA ARG A 211 -12.19 3.93 -18.49
C ARG A 211 -13.55 3.42 -18.03
N GLU A 212 -13.87 2.12 -18.12
CA GLU A 212 -15.22 1.66 -17.73
C GLU A 212 -15.30 0.19 -17.27
N GLY A 213 -16.23 -0.08 -16.35
CA GLY A 213 -16.84 -1.41 -16.16
C GLY A 213 -16.04 -2.46 -15.39
N GLY A 214 -14.90 -2.09 -14.80
CA GLY A 214 -14.13 -2.97 -13.91
C GLY A 214 -14.58 -2.94 -12.44
N HIS A 215 -14.01 -3.83 -11.61
CA HIS A 215 -14.29 -3.90 -10.18
C HIS A 215 -13.19 -3.22 -9.34
N ALA A 216 -13.55 -2.25 -8.50
CA ALA A 216 -12.62 -1.57 -7.59
C ALA A 216 -12.85 -2.04 -6.15
N MET A 217 -11.81 -2.57 -5.49
CA MET A 217 -11.84 -2.93 -4.08
C MET A 217 -11.09 -1.88 -3.25
N VAL A 218 -11.77 -1.27 -2.29
CA VAL A 218 -11.22 -0.28 -1.37
C VAL A 218 -10.90 -0.97 -0.03
N PRO A 219 -9.61 -1.22 0.27
CA PRO A 219 -9.21 -1.91 1.49
C PRO A 219 -9.16 -0.93 2.68
N TYR A 220 -10.27 -0.30 3.04
CA TYR A 220 -10.32 0.72 4.09
C TYR A 220 -11.00 0.20 5.36
N GLY A 221 -10.56 0.70 6.51
CA GLY A 221 -11.20 0.57 7.82
C GLY A 221 -11.15 1.93 8.51
N LEU A 222 -12.15 2.26 9.35
CA LEU A 222 -12.24 3.56 9.99
C LEU A 222 -11.00 3.82 10.87
N VAL A 223 -10.28 4.89 10.52
CA VAL A 223 -9.22 5.46 11.36
C VAL A 223 -9.63 6.90 11.66
N GLU A 224 -9.88 7.22 12.93
CA GLU A 224 -10.47 8.50 13.36
C GLU A 224 -9.73 9.72 12.78
N ARG A 225 -8.39 9.65 12.73
CA ARG A 225 -7.51 10.67 12.16
C ARG A 225 -7.77 10.97 10.67
N TRP A 226 -8.28 10.00 9.92
CA TRP A 226 -8.42 10.06 8.46
C TRP A 226 -9.87 9.92 7.99
N LYS A 227 -10.84 9.94 8.91
CA LYS A 227 -12.26 9.70 8.63
C LYS A 227 -12.84 10.63 7.55
N ASP A 228 -12.32 11.85 7.45
CA ASP A 228 -12.79 12.87 6.51
C ASP A 228 -11.92 12.97 5.24
N THR A 229 -10.82 12.21 5.15
CA THR A 229 -9.85 12.33 4.06
C THR A 229 -9.59 11.03 3.29
N ILE A 230 -9.88 9.87 3.88
CA ILE A 230 -9.70 8.54 3.29
C ILE A 230 -10.95 7.68 3.56
N PRO A 231 -11.49 6.97 2.55
CA PRO A 231 -11.12 7.07 1.14
C PRO A 231 -11.53 8.43 0.54
N LYS A 232 -10.78 8.95 -0.43
CA LYS A 232 -11.13 10.20 -1.10
C LYS A 232 -12.48 10.11 -1.79
N ARG A 233 -13.39 11.01 -1.42
CA ARG A 233 -14.73 11.07 -2.01
C ARG A 233 -14.68 11.27 -3.52
N GLU A 234 -13.82 12.15 -3.99
CA GLU A 234 -13.67 12.48 -5.42
C GLU A 234 -13.22 11.26 -6.23
N LEU A 235 -12.37 10.39 -5.64
CA LEU A 235 -11.98 9.13 -6.26
C LEU A 235 -13.18 8.18 -6.35
N LEU A 236 -13.98 8.05 -5.28
CA LEU A 236 -15.18 7.19 -5.30
C LEU A 236 -16.22 7.69 -6.30
N GLU A 237 -16.41 9.01 -6.39
CA GLU A 237 -17.29 9.65 -7.37
C GLU A 237 -16.82 9.40 -8.81
N ALA A 238 -15.51 9.50 -9.07
CA ALA A 238 -14.95 9.17 -10.39
C ALA A 238 -15.15 7.69 -10.73
N LEU A 239 -14.87 6.78 -9.81
CA LEU A 239 -15.11 5.34 -10.00
C LEU A 239 -16.59 5.07 -10.35
N HIS A 240 -17.51 5.71 -9.64
CA HIS A 240 -18.94 5.60 -9.92
C HIS A 240 -19.33 6.17 -11.28
N THR A 241 -18.80 7.35 -11.65
CA THR A 241 -19.04 8.00 -12.94
C THR A 241 -18.59 7.12 -14.11
N HIS A 242 -17.48 6.42 -13.94
CA HIS A 242 -16.92 5.46 -14.90
C HIS A 242 -17.57 4.06 -14.81
N ARG A 243 -18.69 3.92 -14.09
CA ARG A 243 -19.48 2.68 -13.98
C ARG A 243 -18.69 1.50 -13.42
N HIS A 244 -17.70 1.77 -12.55
CA HIS A 244 -17.03 0.70 -11.81
C HIS A 244 -17.91 0.23 -10.65
N THR A 245 -17.88 -1.07 -10.38
CA THR A 245 -18.44 -1.63 -9.14
C THR A 245 -17.43 -1.42 -8.03
N VAL A 246 -17.82 -0.74 -6.95
CA VAL A 246 -16.94 -0.47 -5.80
C VAL A 246 -17.31 -1.38 -4.63
N THR A 247 -16.36 -2.18 -4.15
CA THR A 247 -16.48 -2.95 -2.90
C THR A 247 -15.62 -2.33 -1.82
N ARG A 248 -16.19 -2.12 -0.64
CA ARG A 248 -15.51 -1.55 0.53
C ARG A 248 -15.40 -2.58 1.63
N ALA A 249 -14.22 -2.68 2.24
CA ALA A 249 -14.00 -3.58 3.37
C ALA A 249 -14.72 -3.12 4.65
N ASP A 250 -14.89 -1.81 4.86
CA ASP A 250 -15.55 -1.24 6.05
C ASP A 250 -17.08 -1.16 5.95
N ALA A 251 -17.61 -1.28 4.74
CA ALA A 251 -19.04 -1.19 4.46
C ALA A 251 -19.41 -2.23 3.38
N PRO A 252 -19.34 -3.53 3.70
CA PRO A 252 -19.61 -4.58 2.74
C PRO A 252 -21.07 -4.51 2.29
N GLN A 253 -21.28 -4.43 0.98
CA GLN A 253 -22.61 -4.30 0.37
C GLN A 253 -22.74 -5.26 -0.81
N ALA A 254 -23.79 -6.09 -0.79
CA ALA A 254 -24.11 -6.95 -1.92
C ALA A 254 -24.66 -6.12 -3.10
N GLY A 255 -24.41 -6.58 -4.32
CA GLY A 255 -24.80 -5.87 -5.53
C GLY A 255 -24.56 -6.71 -6.78
N PRO A 256 -24.73 -6.13 -7.98
CA PRO A 256 -24.47 -6.83 -9.23
C PRO A 256 -23.04 -7.39 -9.27
N GLY A 257 -22.92 -8.73 -9.30
CA GLY A 257 -21.64 -9.43 -9.32
C GLY A 257 -20.87 -9.44 -8.00
N VAL A 258 -21.49 -9.01 -6.88
CA VAL A 258 -20.89 -8.99 -5.55
C VAL A 258 -21.80 -9.67 -4.54
N THR A 259 -21.28 -10.72 -3.90
CA THR A 259 -21.93 -11.41 -2.78
C THR A 259 -21.22 -11.00 -1.49
N VAL A 260 -21.98 -10.84 -0.40
CA VAL A 260 -21.42 -10.61 0.94
C VAL A 260 -21.74 -11.82 1.80
N GLY A 261 -20.76 -12.30 2.56
CA GLY A 261 -20.95 -13.40 3.50
C GLY A 261 -22.02 -13.09 4.55
N GLU A 262 -22.70 -14.11 5.07
CA GLU A 262 -23.76 -13.94 6.08
C GLU A 262 -23.26 -13.23 7.35
N ASP A 263 -21.98 -13.39 7.67
CA ASP A 263 -21.28 -12.76 8.79
C ASP A 263 -20.78 -11.34 8.48
N GLY A 264 -20.88 -10.89 7.23
CA GLY A 264 -20.36 -9.61 6.76
C GLY A 264 -18.83 -9.50 6.77
N LEU A 265 -18.10 -10.59 6.98
CA LEU A 265 -16.64 -10.56 7.13
C LEU A 265 -15.89 -10.65 5.79
N TRP A 266 -16.59 -11.00 4.72
CA TRP A 266 -16.01 -11.11 3.39
C TRP A 266 -17.01 -10.72 2.29
N SER A 267 -16.46 -10.33 1.16
CA SER A 267 -17.20 -10.12 -0.09
C SER A 267 -16.55 -10.94 -1.19
N GLU A 268 -17.38 -11.56 -2.03
CA GLU A 268 -16.96 -12.34 -3.18
C GLU A 268 -17.35 -11.65 -4.47
N VAL A 269 -16.42 -11.64 -5.41
CA VAL A 269 -16.60 -11.11 -6.76
C VAL A 269 -16.22 -12.23 -7.72
N VAL A 270 -17.15 -12.62 -8.58
CA VAL A 270 -16.91 -13.64 -9.60
C VAL A 270 -16.63 -12.94 -10.93
N LEU A 271 -15.41 -13.14 -11.44
CA LEU A 271 -14.99 -12.61 -12.73
C LEU A 271 -15.01 -13.73 -13.76
N THR A 272 -15.58 -13.45 -14.94
CA THR A 272 -15.47 -14.36 -16.09
C THR A 272 -14.16 -14.06 -16.81
N THR A 273 -13.34 -15.09 -17.02
CA THR A 273 -12.11 -14.92 -17.79
C THR A 273 -12.42 -14.66 -19.26
N ARG A 274 -11.55 -13.93 -19.94
CA ARG A 274 -11.67 -13.60 -21.36
C ARG A 274 -11.36 -14.76 -22.29
#